data_AF-A0A1F5DFK5-F1
#
_entry.id   AF-A0A1F5DFK5-F1
#
_cell.length_a   1.000
_cell.length_b   1.000
_cell.length_c   1.000
_cell.angle_alpha   90.00
_cell.angle_beta   90.00
_cell.angle_gamma   90.00
#
_symmetry.space_group_name_H-M   'P 1'
#
loop_
_entity.id
_entity.type
_entity.pdbx_description
1 polymer ?
#
loop_
_entity_poly.entity_id
_entity_poly.type
_entity_poly.pdbx_seq_one_letter_code
_entity_poly.pdbx_strand_id
1 'polypeptide(L)'
;MSSFSVELRRSSLHQVSIPRGPRGQVLLEGELGQVTGLEFVEGRVLVVKGVNGLLRLDLCEASVRRLLEPPNDDGCCPPSI
;
A
#
# COMPACT_ATOMS: atom_id res chain seq x y z
N MET A 1 0.96 -1.74 -15.36
CA MET A 1 0.15 -0.79 -14.58
C MET A 1 -0.17 -1.47 -13.26
N SER A 2 0.09 -0.84 -12.12
CA SER A 2 -0.33 -1.36 -10.82
C SER A 2 -1.74 -0.86 -10.54
N SER A 3 -2.69 -1.77 -10.31
CA SER A 3 -4.04 -1.40 -9.89
C SER A 3 -4.17 -1.41 -8.36
N PHE A 4 -5.23 -0.78 -7.87
CA PHE A 4 -5.63 -0.88 -6.48
C PHE A 4 -7.15 -0.95 -6.40
N SER A 5 -7.65 -1.56 -5.32
CA SER A 5 -9.05 -1.48 -4.96
C SER A 5 -9.20 -1.34 -3.46
N VAL A 6 -10.25 -0.65 -3.05
CA VAL A 6 -10.60 -0.47 -1.65
C VAL A 6 -12.06 -0.85 -1.46
N GLU A 7 -12.32 -1.64 -0.44
CA GLU A 7 -13.66 -2.03 -0.02
C GLU A 7 -13.81 -1.60 1.44
N LEU A 8 -14.78 -0.73 1.72
CA LEU A 8 -15.02 -0.17 3.05
C LEU A 8 -16.49 -0.28 3.41
N ARG A 9 -16.75 -0.44 4.71
CA ARG A 9 -18.07 -0.16 5.28
C ARG A 9 -18.42 1.29 5.02
N ARG A 10 -19.68 1.54 4.66
CA ARG A 10 -20.19 2.90 4.38
C ARG A 10 -19.91 3.88 5.53
N SER A 11 -20.05 3.44 6.78
CA SER A 11 -19.80 4.26 7.98
C SER A 11 -18.35 4.68 8.16
N SER A 12 -17.43 3.99 7.50
CA SER A 12 -15.97 4.20 7.59
C SER A 12 -15.42 4.97 6.39
N LEU A 13 -16.29 5.35 5.44
CA LEU A 13 -15.95 6.24 4.34
C LEU A 13 -16.26 7.68 4.76
N HIS A 14 -15.24 8.53 4.80
CA HIS A 14 -15.39 9.93 5.20
C HIS A 14 -15.69 10.81 4.00
N GLN A 15 -14.97 10.62 2.89
CA GLN A 15 -15.08 11.50 1.74
C GLN A 15 -14.75 10.79 0.43
N VAL A 16 -15.49 11.14 -0.62
CA VAL A 16 -15.13 10.87 -2.02
C VAL A 16 -15.25 12.18 -2.77
N SER A 17 -14.13 12.68 -3.31
CA SER A 17 -14.09 13.88 -4.12
C SER A 17 -13.67 13.52 -5.54
N ILE A 18 -14.56 13.79 -6.50
CA ILE A 18 -14.32 13.61 -7.93
C ILE A 18 -14.49 14.99 -8.58
N PRO A 19 -13.40 15.76 -8.72
CA PRO A 19 -13.49 17.10 -9.30
C PRO A 19 -13.90 17.02 -10.77
N ARG A 20 -14.75 17.95 -11.20
CA ARG A 20 -15.06 18.12 -12.63
C ARG A 20 -13.96 18.94 -13.27
N GLY A 21 -13.15 18.33 -14.14
CA GLY A 21 -12.13 19.02 -14.93
C GLY A 21 -10.98 18.11 -15.36
N PRO A 22 -10.21 18.47 -16.40
CA PRO A 22 -9.22 17.59 -17.02
C PRO A 22 -7.96 17.34 -16.18
N ARG A 23 -7.82 17.97 -15.00
CA ARG A 23 -6.62 17.87 -14.14
C ARG A 23 -6.95 17.59 -12.67
N GLY A 24 -8.18 17.15 -12.36
CA GLY A 24 -8.59 16.84 -11.00
C GLY A 24 -8.07 15.48 -10.52
N GLN A 25 -7.51 15.43 -9.32
CA GLN A 25 -7.22 14.17 -8.64
C GLN A 25 -8.50 13.65 -7.98
N VAL A 26 -8.72 12.34 -8.01
CA VAL A 26 -9.77 11.70 -7.22
C VAL A 26 -9.23 11.44 -5.83
N LEU A 27 -9.98 11.86 -4.81
CA LEU A 27 -9.64 11.62 -3.41
C LEU A 27 -10.68 10.69 -2.80
N LEU A 28 -10.21 9.63 -2.15
CA LEU A 28 -11.02 8.73 -1.35
C LEU A 28 -10.40 8.65 0.05
N GLU A 29 -11.14 9.08 1.05
CA GLU A 29 -10.72 9.10 2.46
C GLU A 29 -11.66 8.25 3.30
N GLY A 30 -11.08 7.40 4.14
CA GLY A 30 -11.79 6.48 5.00
C GLY A 30 -10.84 5.74 5.93
N GLU A 31 -11.39 4.93 6.82
CA GLU A 31 -10.64 4.17 7.81
C GLU A 31 -10.81 2.66 7.63
N LEU A 32 -9.72 1.93 7.41
CA LEU A 32 -9.71 0.46 7.50
C LEU A 32 -9.90 -0.04 8.95
N GLY A 33 -9.66 0.84 9.94
CA GLY A 33 -9.62 0.49 11.35
C GLY A 33 -8.39 -0.34 11.71
N GLN A 34 -8.46 -1.09 12.81
CA GLN A 34 -7.37 -1.97 13.24
C GLN A 34 -7.05 -3.01 12.16
N VAL A 35 -5.77 -3.09 11.77
CA VAL A 35 -5.29 -4.10 10.83
C VAL A 35 -5.29 -5.46 11.51
N THR A 36 -5.95 -6.42 10.86
CA THR A 36 -6.13 -7.80 11.35
C THR A 36 -5.33 -8.82 10.53
N GLY A 37 -4.82 -8.43 9.37
CA GLY A 37 -4.00 -9.30 8.55
C GLY A 37 -3.38 -8.61 7.35
N LEU A 38 -2.27 -9.21 6.89
CA LEU A 38 -1.52 -8.86 5.70
C LEU A 38 -1.21 -10.16 4.96
N GLU A 39 -1.53 -10.23 3.67
CA GLU A 39 -1.23 -11.42 2.85
C GLU A 39 -0.90 -11.02 1.42
N PHE A 40 -0.04 -11.82 0.78
CA PHE A 40 0.15 -11.76 -0.67
C PHE A 40 -0.66 -12.87 -1.34
N VAL A 41 -1.54 -12.49 -2.26
CA VAL A 41 -2.27 -13.42 -3.12
C VAL A 41 -1.45 -13.67 -4.38
N GLU A 42 -1.09 -14.93 -4.61
CA GLU A 42 -0.27 -15.38 -5.75
C GLU A 42 1.05 -14.61 -5.92
N GLY A 43 1.60 -14.08 -4.83
CA GLY A 43 2.83 -13.27 -4.83
C GLY A 43 2.72 -11.94 -5.61
N ARG A 44 1.51 -11.52 -6.01
CA ARG A 44 1.28 -10.36 -6.90
C ARG A 44 0.36 -9.28 -6.34
N VAL A 45 -0.52 -9.63 -5.40
CA VAL A 45 -1.46 -8.68 -4.81
C VAL A 45 -1.29 -8.67 -3.30
N LEU A 46 -0.90 -7.51 -2.75
CA LEU A 46 -0.91 -7.30 -1.31
C LEU A 46 -2.34 -6.98 -0.88
N VAL A 47 -2.86 -7.76 0.06
CA VAL A 47 -4.16 -7.53 0.70
C VAL A 47 -3.93 -7.13 2.15
N VAL A 48 -4.35 -5.90 2.49
CA VAL A 48 -4.39 -5.38 3.86
C VAL A 48 -5.82 -5.53 4.37
N LYS A 49 -6.02 -6.32 5.44
CA LYS A 49 -7.33 -6.57 6.05
C LYS A 49 -7.49 -5.70 7.30
N GLY A 50 -8.52 -4.87 7.34
CA GLY A 50 -8.92 -4.10 8.50
C GLY A 50 -10.31 -4.49 8.99
N VAL A 51 -10.68 -4.12 10.22
CA VAL A 51 -12.02 -4.41 10.77
C VAL A 51 -13.16 -3.77 9.97
N ASN A 52 -12.89 -2.68 9.24
CA ASN A 52 -13.87 -1.94 8.47
C ASN A 52 -13.81 -2.20 6.96
N GLY A 53 -12.88 -3.04 6.48
CA GLY A 53 -12.69 -3.24 5.05
C GLY A 53 -11.36 -3.85 4.67
N LEU A 54 -11.02 -3.74 3.39
CA LEU A 54 -9.77 -4.24 2.83
C LEU A 54 -9.22 -3.30 1.75
N LEU A 55 -7.90 -3.26 1.66
CA LEU A 55 -7.15 -2.58 0.61
C LEU A 55 -6.35 -3.63 -0.16
N ARG A 56 -6.56 -3.69 -1.48
CA ARG A 56 -5.80 -4.54 -2.39
C ARG A 56 -4.90 -3.66 -3.26
N LEU A 57 -3.63 -4.02 -3.36
CA LEU A 57 -2.63 -3.33 -4.15
C LEU A 57 -1.92 -4.35 -5.05
N ASP A 58 -1.82 -4.08 -6.35
CA ASP A 58 -0.98 -4.87 -7.25
C ASP A 58 0.50 -4.56 -6.97
N LEU A 59 1.05 -5.32 -6.02
CA LEU A 59 2.42 -5.25 -5.55
C LEU A 59 3.02 -6.65 -5.56
N CYS A 60 4.05 -6.82 -6.40
CA CYS A 60 4.84 -8.04 -6.43
C CYS A 60 5.60 -8.21 -5.10
N GLU A 61 5.42 -9.34 -4.45
CA GLU A 61 6.03 -9.64 -3.16
C GLU A 61 7.55 -9.54 -3.21
N ALA A 62 8.17 -10.06 -4.27
CA ALA A 62 9.62 -9.98 -4.46
C ALA A 62 10.11 -8.52 -4.58
N SER A 63 9.33 -7.64 -5.20
CA SER A 63 9.66 -6.22 -5.29
C SER A 63 9.57 -5.53 -3.94
N VAL A 64 8.53 -5.84 -3.15
CA VAL A 64 8.39 -5.31 -1.79
C VAL A 64 9.53 -5.76 -0.90
N ARG A 65 9.90 -7.05 -0.95
CA ARG A 65 11.04 -7.59 -0.18
C ARG A 65 12.34 -6.86 -0.49
N ARG A 66 12.67 -6.66 -1.78
CA ARG A 66 13.86 -5.90 -2.21
C ARG A 66 13.88 -4.44 -1.74
N LEU A 67 12.73 -3.80 -1.62
CA LEU A 67 12.63 -2.42 -1.13
C LEU A 67 12.77 -2.31 0.40
N LEU A 68 12.50 -3.41 1.12
CA LEU A 68 12.59 -3.49 2.57
C LEU A 68 13.90 -4.13 3.05
N GLU A 69 14.65 -4.77 2.16
CA GLU A 69 16.02 -5.18 2.44
C GLU A 69 16.83 -3.94 2.82
N PRO A 70 17.55 -3.96 3.96
CA PRO A 70 18.45 -2.87 4.28
C PRO A 70 19.43 -2.72 3.11
N PRO A 71 19.84 -1.48 2.75
CA PRO A 71 20.90 -1.31 1.78
C PRO A 71 22.08 -2.16 2.26
N ASN A 72 22.60 -3.03 1.40
CA ASN A 72 23.81 -3.79 1.69
C ASN A 72 24.85 -2.79 2.18
N ASP A 73 25.19 -2.85 3.47
CA ASP A 73 26.37 -2.18 4.02
C ASP A 73 27.58 -2.96 3.51
N ASP A 74 27.82 -2.86 2.21
CA ASP A 74 29.08 -3.25 1.59
C ASP A 74 30.10 -2.21 2.06
N GLY A 75 30.60 -2.45 3.28
CA GLY A 75 31.44 -1.55 4.06
C GLY A 75 32.43 -0.76 3.21
N CYS A 76 32.11 0.50 2.98
CA CYS A 76 33.03 1.47 2.40
C CYS A 76 33.55 2.39 3.50
N CYS A 77 34.44 1.86 4.34
CA CYS A 77 35.47 2.63 5.00
C CYS A 77 36.71 1.73 5.17
N PRO A 78 37.80 1.92 4.39
CA PRO A 78 39.08 1.40 4.84
C PRO A 78 39.48 2.11 6.15
N PRO A 79 40.20 1.44 7.07
CA PRO A 79 40.66 2.08 8.28
C PRO A 79 41.53 3.28 7.90
N SER A 80 41.20 4.44 8.46
CA SER A 80 42.10 5.59 8.42
C SER A 80 43.36 5.22 9.21
N ILE A 81 44.47 5.04 8.50
CA ILE A 81 45.83 5.02 9.07
C ILE A 81 46.28 6.47 9.24
#